data_AF-A0A9E3TL36-F1
#
_entry.id   AF-A0A9E3TL36-F1
#
_cell.length_a   1.000
_cell.length_b   1.000
_cell.length_c   1.000
_cell.angle_alpha   90.00
_cell.angle_beta   90.00
_cell.angle_gamma   90.00
#
_symmetry.space_group_name_H-M   'P 1'
#
loop_
_entity.id
_entity.type
_entity.pdbx_description
1 polymer ?
#
loop_
_entity_poly.entity_id
_entity_poly.type
_entity_poly.pdbx_seq_one_letter_code
_entity_poly.pdbx_strand_id
1 'polypeptide(L)'
;MNYWKYVVTGCVLGLFIEIEFRLLGRFTPGALCFAVIFYPIFVSCAYFGGKLVDAFVQRRYLADVMCYIASGLCGLAVEWTLLGNSPWSNPKAVQSAMFCMWAAFCFGPRVLLRNVDQPSVLRKLVWWLLAIYGIVSLGLVALFRDPGQRFVVILLSTMGVYFVINMILILITVQSWRRGGPVATTATEDS
;
A
#
# COMPACT_ATOMS: atom_id res chain seq x y z
N MET A 1 -3.61 16.45 6.76
CA MET A 1 -3.21 15.73 5.53
C MET A 1 -4.28 15.94 4.45
N ASN A 2 -3.88 16.39 3.26
CA ASN A 2 -4.80 16.67 2.15
C ASN A 2 -5.40 15.36 1.60
N TYR A 3 -6.72 15.31 1.46
CA TYR A 3 -7.47 14.13 0.98
C TYR A 3 -7.06 13.71 -0.44
N TRP A 4 -7.02 14.64 -1.39
CA TRP A 4 -6.68 14.33 -2.77
C TRP A 4 -5.26 13.79 -2.92
N LYS A 5 -4.29 14.38 -2.19
CA LYS A 5 -2.92 13.83 -2.16
C LYS A 5 -2.92 12.38 -1.66
N TYR A 6 -3.71 12.08 -0.63
CA TYR A 6 -3.82 10.72 -0.08
C TYR A 6 -4.36 9.73 -1.10
N VAL A 7 -5.51 10.08 -1.71
CA VAL A 7 -6.17 9.22 -2.69
C VAL A 7 -5.27 8.99 -3.90
N VAL A 8 -4.66 10.05 -4.46
CA VAL A 8 -3.75 9.92 -5.60
C VAL A 8 -2.53 9.05 -5.24
N THR A 9 -1.91 9.29 -4.08
CA THR A 9 -0.76 8.49 -3.64
C THR A 9 -1.13 7.02 -3.50
N GLY A 10 -2.30 6.73 -2.92
CA GLY A 10 -2.78 5.35 -2.78
C GLY A 10 -3.11 4.74 -4.12
N CYS A 11 -3.79 5.46 -5.01
CA CYS A 11 -4.11 4.97 -6.34
C CYS A 11 -2.85 4.69 -7.15
N VAL A 12 -1.81 5.52 -7.08
CA VAL A 12 -0.52 5.23 -7.73
C VAL A 12 0.09 3.95 -7.15
N LEU A 13 0.10 3.80 -5.83
CA LEU A 13 0.61 2.60 -5.16
C LEU A 13 -0.23 1.34 -5.46
N GLY A 14 -1.51 1.47 -5.81
CA GLY A 14 -2.35 0.31 -6.12
C GLY A 14 -2.38 -0.01 -7.62
N LEU A 15 -2.73 0.98 -8.45
CA LEU A 15 -2.96 0.79 -9.88
C LEU A 15 -1.69 0.41 -10.64
N PHE A 16 -0.52 0.74 -10.10
CA PHE A 16 0.75 0.29 -10.65
C PHE A 16 0.77 -1.24 -10.85
N ILE A 17 0.31 -2.01 -9.86
CA ILE A 17 0.19 -3.47 -9.96
C ILE A 17 -0.86 -3.89 -10.96
N GLU A 18 -2.05 -3.30 -10.91
CA GLU A 18 -3.15 -3.75 -11.75
C GLU A 18 -2.81 -3.55 -13.23
N ILE A 19 -2.03 -2.52 -13.56
CA ILE A 19 -1.45 -2.36 -14.89
C ILE A 19 -0.51 -3.53 -15.21
N GLU A 20 0.43 -3.87 -14.34
CA GLU A 20 1.36 -4.97 -14.60
C GLU A 20 0.66 -6.34 -14.70
N PHE A 21 -0.22 -6.67 -13.76
CA PHE A 21 -0.92 -7.95 -13.78
C PHE A 21 -1.96 -8.06 -14.89
N ARG A 22 -2.77 -7.01 -15.11
CA ARG A 22 -3.93 -7.06 -16.01
C ARG A 22 -3.61 -6.63 -17.43
N LEU A 23 -2.50 -5.96 -17.67
CA LEU A 23 -2.06 -5.65 -19.04
C LEU A 23 -0.86 -6.49 -19.45
N LEU A 24 0.15 -6.64 -18.57
CA LEU A 24 1.38 -7.34 -18.94
C LEU A 24 1.32 -8.85 -18.64
N GLY A 25 0.69 -9.25 -17.52
CA GLY A 25 0.59 -10.65 -17.09
C GLY A 25 -0.58 -11.40 -17.71
N ARG A 26 -1.78 -10.80 -17.70
CA ARG A 26 -3.02 -11.37 -18.23
C ARG A 26 -3.89 -10.25 -18.78
N PHE A 27 -3.90 -10.08 -20.10
CA PHE A 27 -4.67 -9.02 -20.77
C PHE A 27 -6.17 -9.11 -20.43
N THR A 28 -6.61 -8.30 -19.47
CA THR A 28 -7.97 -8.30 -18.91
C THR A 28 -8.44 -6.86 -18.63
N PRO A 29 -8.74 -6.07 -19.67
CA PRO A 29 -8.99 -4.63 -19.55
C PRO A 29 -10.22 -4.29 -18.69
N GLY A 30 -11.22 -5.16 -18.64
CA GLY A 30 -12.40 -4.97 -17.77
C GLY A 30 -12.04 -4.98 -16.28
N ALA A 31 -11.12 -5.86 -15.87
CA ALA A 31 -10.64 -5.91 -14.49
C ALA A 31 -9.83 -4.66 -14.12
N LEU A 32 -9.05 -4.13 -15.06
CA LEU A 32 -8.34 -2.87 -14.88
C LEU A 32 -9.31 -1.69 -14.72
N CYS A 33 -10.37 -1.62 -15.55
CA CYS A 33 -11.39 -0.58 -15.42
C CYS A 33 -12.08 -0.63 -14.06
N PHE A 34 -12.40 -1.83 -13.58
CA PHE A 34 -12.93 -2.02 -12.23
C PHE A 34 -11.96 -1.49 -11.17
N ALA A 35 -10.66 -1.82 -11.26
CA ALA A 35 -9.66 -1.35 -10.31
C ALA A 35 -9.52 0.18 -10.28
N VAL A 36 -9.51 0.83 -11.46
CA VAL A 36 -9.45 2.29 -11.59
C VAL A 36 -10.60 2.99 -10.87
N ILE A 37 -11.79 2.39 -10.85
CA ILE A 37 -12.96 2.92 -10.14
C ILE A 37 -12.95 2.53 -8.65
N PHE A 38 -12.62 1.27 -8.35
CA PHE A 38 -12.69 0.72 -7.00
C PHE A 38 -11.62 1.31 -6.07
N TYR A 39 -10.40 1.50 -6.56
CA TYR A 39 -9.26 1.89 -5.72
C TYR A 39 -9.43 3.28 -5.10
N PRO A 40 -9.87 4.34 -5.84
CA PRO A 40 -10.17 5.63 -5.22
C PRO A 40 -11.21 5.54 -4.11
N ILE A 41 -12.26 4.72 -4.27
CA ILE A 41 -13.30 4.51 -3.27
C ILE A 41 -12.70 3.84 -2.04
N PHE A 42 -11.97 2.74 -2.23
CA PHE A 42 -11.38 1.98 -1.14
C PHE A 42 -10.33 2.79 -0.36
N VAL A 43 -9.45 3.50 -1.06
CA VAL A 43 -8.45 4.40 -0.44
C VAL A 43 -9.12 5.57 0.29
N SER A 44 -10.27 6.05 -0.20
CA SER A 44 -11.06 7.05 0.51
C SER A 44 -11.59 6.51 1.83
N CYS A 45 -12.12 5.29 1.85
CA CYS A 45 -12.52 4.62 3.10
C CYS A 45 -11.32 4.49 4.05
N ALA A 46 -10.14 4.12 3.56
CA ALA A 46 -8.92 4.06 4.37
C ALA A 46 -8.52 5.44 4.95
N TYR A 47 -8.68 6.52 4.18
CA TYR A 47 -8.42 7.89 4.66
C TYR A 47 -9.34 8.28 5.82
N PHE A 48 -10.66 8.08 5.66
CA PHE A 48 -11.63 8.42 6.70
C PHE A 48 -11.51 7.49 7.91
N GLY A 49 -11.30 6.19 7.68
CA GLY A 49 -11.00 5.23 8.74
C GLY A 49 -9.76 5.60 9.53
N GLY A 50 -8.69 6.02 8.85
CA GLY A 50 -7.48 6.51 9.51
C GLY A 50 -7.72 7.75 10.38
N LYS A 51 -8.55 8.70 9.93
CA LYS A 51 -8.96 9.86 10.75
C LYS A 51 -9.78 9.43 11.97
N LEU A 52 -10.65 8.45 11.81
CA LEU A 52 -11.46 7.92 12.90
C LEU A 52 -10.55 7.28 13.96
N VAL A 53 -9.58 6.46 13.54
CA VAL A 53 -8.57 5.89 14.45
C VAL A 53 -7.80 7.00 15.18
N ASP A 54 -7.36 8.04 14.47
CA ASP A 54 -6.64 9.17 15.07
C ASP A 54 -7.48 9.93 16.10
N ALA A 55 -8.81 9.99 15.92
CA ALA A 55 -9.71 10.65 16.87
C ALA A 55 -9.87 9.86 18.18
N PHE A 56 -9.76 8.52 18.13
CA PHE A 56 -9.94 7.66 19.31
C PHE A 56 -8.64 7.21 19.96
N VAL A 57 -7.52 7.21 19.22
CA VAL A 57 -6.25 6.63 19.68
C VAL A 57 -5.24 7.74 19.95
N GLN A 58 -5.06 8.09 21.22
CA GLN A 58 -4.13 9.13 21.66
C GLN A 58 -2.65 8.81 21.35
N ARG A 59 -2.29 7.52 21.38
CA ARG A 59 -0.92 7.07 21.11
C ARG A 59 -0.70 6.93 19.61
N ARG A 60 0.02 7.89 19.03
CA ARG A 60 0.32 7.92 17.58
C ARG A 60 0.88 6.61 17.02
N TYR A 61 1.76 5.94 17.77
CA TYR A 61 2.31 4.66 17.31
C TYR A 61 1.25 3.56 17.21
N LEU A 62 0.33 3.53 18.16
CA LEU A 62 -0.76 2.56 18.18
C LEU A 62 -1.72 2.85 17.03
N ALA A 63 -2.04 4.12 16.78
CA ALA A 63 -2.87 4.53 15.64
C ALA A 63 -2.26 4.07 14.30
N ASP A 64 -0.94 4.22 14.14
CA ASP A 64 -0.23 3.78 12.94
C ASP A 64 -0.25 2.25 12.76
N VAL A 65 0.00 1.48 13.84
CA VAL A 65 -0.09 0.01 13.81
C VAL A 65 -1.52 -0.44 13.48
N MET A 66 -2.53 0.17 14.09
CA MET A 66 -3.93 -0.14 13.83
C MET A 66 -4.30 0.15 12.38
N CYS A 67 -3.91 1.32 11.84
CA CYS A 67 -4.15 1.65 10.44
C CYS A 67 -3.48 0.67 9.48
N TYR A 68 -2.24 0.25 9.77
CA TYR A 68 -1.51 -0.74 8.96
C TYR A 68 -2.21 -2.10 8.94
N ILE A 69 -2.54 -2.63 10.13
CA ILE A 69 -3.21 -3.93 10.27
C ILE A 69 -4.60 -3.89 9.63
N ALA A 70 -5.39 -2.85 9.92
CA ALA A 70 -6.73 -2.70 9.36
C ALA A 70 -6.68 -2.60 7.83
N SER A 71 -5.73 -1.85 7.26
CA SER A 71 -5.56 -1.73 5.81
C SER A 71 -5.34 -3.08 5.14
N GLY A 72 -4.42 -3.90 5.66
CA GLY A 72 -4.14 -5.21 5.09
C GLY A 72 -5.27 -6.22 5.32
N LEU A 73 -5.91 -6.24 6.49
CA LEU A 73 -7.02 -7.16 6.78
C LEU A 73 -8.30 -6.81 6.01
N CYS A 74 -8.66 -5.53 5.91
CA CYS A 74 -9.80 -5.11 5.09
C CYS A 74 -9.56 -5.43 3.61
N GLY A 75 -8.31 -5.29 3.15
CA GLY A 75 -7.92 -5.73 1.81
C GLY A 75 -8.08 -7.23 1.60
N LEU A 76 -7.62 -8.05 2.55
CA LEU A 76 -7.87 -9.50 2.51
C LEU A 76 -9.36 -9.83 2.52
N ALA A 77 -10.18 -9.10 3.28
CA ALA A 77 -11.63 -9.31 3.25
C ALA A 77 -12.21 -9.04 1.85
N VAL A 78 -11.74 -8.01 1.14
CA VAL A 78 -12.08 -7.77 -0.27
C VAL A 78 -11.63 -8.91 -1.16
N GLU A 79 -10.38 -9.37 -1.01
CA GLU A 79 -9.85 -10.51 -1.77
C GLU A 79 -10.68 -11.77 -1.59
N TRP A 80 -11.08 -12.05 -0.35
CA TRP A 80 -11.79 -13.28 -0.01
C TRP A 80 -13.24 -13.27 -0.47
N THR A 81 -13.91 -12.11 -0.35
CA THR A 81 -15.36 -12.01 -0.60
C THR A 81 -15.70 -11.55 -2.01
N LEU A 82 -14.94 -10.62 -2.58
CA LEU A 82 -15.22 -10.04 -3.89
C LEU A 82 -14.38 -10.66 -5.00
N LEU A 83 -13.13 -11.05 -4.71
CA LEU A 83 -12.18 -11.53 -5.72
C LEU A 83 -11.96 -13.05 -5.70
N GLY A 84 -12.52 -13.76 -4.71
CA GLY A 84 -12.45 -15.22 -4.62
C GLY A 84 -11.07 -15.78 -4.25
N ASN A 85 -10.16 -14.96 -3.74
CA ASN A 85 -8.78 -15.34 -3.38
C ASN A 85 -8.64 -15.81 -1.92
N SER A 86 -9.72 -16.35 -1.34
CA SER A 86 -9.69 -16.90 0.02
C SER A 86 -8.78 -18.13 0.11
N PRO A 87 -8.21 -18.47 1.29
CA PRO A 87 -7.38 -19.66 1.45
C PRO A 87 -8.12 -20.97 1.10
N TRP A 88 -9.45 -20.99 1.26
CA TRP A 88 -10.29 -22.16 1.02
C TRP A 88 -10.70 -22.28 -0.44
N SER A 89 -10.92 -21.14 -1.12
CA SER A 89 -11.32 -21.09 -2.54
C SER A 89 -10.12 -21.14 -3.48
N ASN A 90 -9.00 -20.50 -3.10
CA ASN A 90 -7.77 -20.44 -3.88
C ASN A 90 -6.54 -20.66 -2.97
N PRO A 91 -6.20 -21.93 -2.65
CA PRO A 91 -5.05 -22.26 -1.80
C PRO A 91 -3.69 -21.81 -2.36
N LYS A 92 -3.62 -21.49 -3.66
CA LYS A 92 -2.40 -20.99 -4.32
C LYS A 92 -2.21 -19.49 -4.16
N ALA A 93 -3.22 -18.76 -3.67
CA ALA A 93 -3.13 -17.32 -3.45
C ALA A 93 -2.24 -17.02 -2.24
N VAL A 94 -1.25 -16.16 -2.43
CA VAL A 94 -0.29 -15.82 -1.38
C VAL A 94 -0.83 -14.68 -0.52
N GLN A 95 -1.51 -15.05 0.56
CA GLN A 95 -2.23 -14.16 1.46
C GLN A 95 -1.35 -13.04 2.04
N SER A 96 -0.11 -13.36 2.41
CA SER A 96 0.84 -12.39 2.94
C SER A 96 1.21 -11.30 1.92
N ALA A 97 1.28 -11.64 0.64
CA ALA A 97 1.56 -10.67 -0.40
C ALA A 97 0.35 -9.80 -0.72
N MET A 98 -0.86 -10.37 -0.76
CA MET A 98 -2.08 -9.57 -0.88
C MET A 98 -2.22 -8.62 0.32
N PHE A 99 -2.00 -9.09 1.54
CA PHE A 99 -1.96 -8.23 2.72
C PHE A 99 -0.99 -7.06 2.54
N CYS A 100 0.25 -7.33 2.13
CA CYS A 100 1.26 -6.30 1.90
C CYS A 100 0.84 -5.32 0.79
N MET A 101 0.22 -5.82 -0.28
CA MET A 101 -0.30 -4.99 -1.36
C MET A 101 -1.34 -4.00 -0.84
N TRP A 102 -2.41 -4.50 -0.20
CA TRP A 102 -3.49 -3.68 0.34
C TRP A 102 -3.00 -2.72 1.43
N ALA A 103 -2.12 -3.19 2.31
CA ALA A 103 -1.48 -2.33 3.31
C ALA A 103 -0.67 -1.22 2.65
N ALA A 104 0.11 -1.49 1.60
CA ALA A 104 0.95 -0.48 0.98
C ALA A 104 0.15 0.69 0.40
N PHE A 105 -0.92 0.46 -0.35
CA PHE A 105 -1.64 1.57 -0.97
C PHE A 105 -2.67 2.25 -0.06
N CYS A 106 -3.16 1.57 0.97
CA CYS A 106 -4.05 2.17 1.95
C CYS A 106 -3.30 2.88 3.07
N PHE A 107 -2.21 2.31 3.59
CA PHE A 107 -1.40 2.87 4.67
C PHE A 107 -0.23 3.72 4.16
N GLY A 108 0.34 3.40 3.00
CA GLY A 108 1.45 4.14 2.41
C GLY A 108 1.22 5.65 2.32
N PRO A 109 0.06 6.13 1.83
CA PRO A 109 -0.21 7.56 1.76
C PRO A 109 -0.14 8.27 3.12
N ARG A 110 -0.61 7.60 4.19
CA ARG A 110 -0.54 8.10 5.58
C ARG A 110 0.90 8.35 6.04
N VAL A 111 1.82 7.49 5.63
CA VAL A 111 3.23 7.54 6.02
C VAL A 111 4.03 8.47 5.11
N LEU A 112 3.84 8.36 3.79
CA LEU A 112 4.61 9.09 2.79
C LEU A 112 4.28 10.58 2.77
N LEU A 113 3.02 10.95 3.02
CA LEU A 113 2.55 12.35 3.00
C LEU A 113 2.61 13.03 4.37
N ARG A 114 3.07 12.33 5.41
CA ARG A 114 3.20 12.90 6.75
C ARG A 114 4.23 14.02 6.73
N ASN A 115 3.85 15.23 7.15
CA ASN A 115 4.83 16.29 7.39
C ASN A 115 5.69 15.89 8.59
N VAL A 116 6.97 15.67 8.33
CA VAL A 116 8.03 15.50 9.33
C VAL A 116 9.12 16.45 8.87
N ASP A 117 9.79 17.12 9.80
CA ASP A 117 10.68 18.27 9.54
C ASP A 117 11.85 17.97 8.58
N GLN A 118 12.06 16.71 8.19
CA GLN A 118 12.98 16.33 7.12
C GLN A 118 12.36 15.25 6.21
N PRO A 119 12.45 15.41 4.87
CA PRO A 119 12.10 14.34 3.94
C PRO A 119 13.07 13.17 4.11
N SER A 120 12.58 12.03 4.61
CA SER A 120 13.44 10.85 4.78
C SER A 120 13.83 10.26 3.42
N VAL A 121 15.11 9.88 3.28
CA VAL A 121 15.64 9.16 2.10
C VAL A 121 14.77 7.94 1.77
N LEU A 122 14.24 7.28 2.80
CA LEU A 122 13.32 6.14 2.70
C LEU A 122 12.03 6.44 1.93
N ARG A 123 11.46 7.65 2.02
CA ARG A 123 10.27 8.00 1.24
C ARG A 123 10.56 8.09 -0.24
N LYS A 124 11.71 8.68 -0.59
CA LYS A 124 12.18 8.72 -1.98
C LYS A 124 12.46 7.31 -2.49
N LEU A 125 13.01 6.45 -1.63
CA LEU A 125 13.30 5.05 -1.97
C LEU A 125 12.05 4.27 -2.40
N VAL A 126 10.89 4.49 -1.78
CA VAL A 126 9.63 3.84 -2.22
C VAL A 126 9.31 4.18 -3.68
N TRP A 127 9.42 5.45 -4.06
CA TRP A 127 9.16 5.90 -5.42
C TRP A 127 10.21 5.40 -6.41
N TRP A 128 11.49 5.41 -6.02
CA TRP A 128 12.56 4.84 -6.83
C TRP A 128 12.39 3.34 -7.04
N LEU A 129 11.99 2.59 -6.01
CA LEU A 129 11.71 1.17 -6.13
C LEU A 129 10.59 0.89 -7.12
N LEU A 130 9.48 1.64 -7.08
CA LEU A 130 8.40 1.50 -8.05
C LEU A 130 8.85 1.85 -9.47
N ALA A 131 9.60 2.94 -9.64
CA ALA A 131 10.09 3.35 -10.96
C ALA A 131 11.07 2.34 -11.57
N ILE A 132 12.07 1.89 -10.78
CA ILE A 132 13.02 0.86 -11.20
C ILE A 132 12.29 -0.44 -11.49
N TYR A 133 11.37 -0.84 -10.61
CA TYR A 133 10.60 -2.05 -10.79
C TYR A 133 9.77 -2.01 -12.08
N GLY A 134 9.10 -0.90 -12.39
CA GLY A 134 8.33 -0.77 -13.63
C GLY A 134 9.18 -0.88 -14.89
N ILE A 135 10.41 -0.35 -14.87
CA ILE A 135 11.35 -0.52 -15.99
C ILE A 135 11.78 -1.98 -16.10
N VAL A 136 12.12 -2.62 -14.98
CA VAL A 136 12.57 -4.01 -14.95
C VAL A 136 11.44 -4.95 -15.37
N SER A 137 10.21 -4.75 -14.89
CA SER A 137 9.06 -5.59 -15.21
C SER A 137 8.71 -5.55 -16.70
N LEU A 138 8.79 -4.38 -17.33
CA LEU A 138 8.66 -4.24 -18.79
C LEU A 138 9.74 -5.03 -19.54
N GLY A 139 10.99 -4.96 -19.07
CA GLY A 139 12.09 -5.75 -19.63
C GLY A 139 11.88 -7.27 -19.48
N LEU A 140 11.40 -7.72 -18.32
CA LEU A 140 11.09 -9.12 -18.07
C LEU A 140 9.98 -9.61 -19.00
N VAL A 141 8.92 -8.83 -19.20
CA VAL A 141 7.80 -9.17 -20.10
C VAL A 141 8.26 -9.28 -21.56
N ALA A 142 9.21 -8.44 -21.97
CA ALA A 142 9.80 -8.52 -23.31
C ALA A 142 10.66 -9.80 -23.49
N LEU A 143 11.32 -10.27 -22.43
CA LEU A 143 12.20 -11.43 -22.46
C LEU A 143 11.42 -12.76 -22.50
N PHE A 144 10.37 -12.90 -21.70
CA PHE A 144 9.55 -14.12 -21.69
C PHE A 144 8.49 -14.06 -22.80
N ARG A 145 8.39 -15.08 -23.65
CA ARG A 145 7.35 -15.16 -24.69
C ARG A 145 6.11 -15.95 -24.24
N ASP A 146 6.29 -16.89 -23.31
CA ASP A 146 5.21 -17.70 -22.79
C ASP A 146 4.34 -16.89 -21.80
N PRO A 147 3.00 -16.84 -21.98
CA PRO A 147 2.10 -16.12 -21.08
C PRO A 147 2.13 -16.63 -19.63
N GLY A 148 2.32 -17.93 -19.42
CA GLY A 148 2.40 -18.52 -18.09
C GLY A 148 3.65 -18.06 -17.33
N GLN A 149 4.80 -18.07 -18.01
CA GLN A 149 6.06 -17.56 -17.47
C GLN A 149 5.99 -16.07 -17.13
N ARG A 150 5.43 -15.24 -18.03
CA ARG A 150 5.20 -13.81 -17.76
C ARG A 150 4.38 -13.60 -16.50
N PHE A 151 3.27 -14.33 -16.37
CA PHE A 151 2.41 -14.23 -15.20
C PHE A 151 3.13 -14.59 -13.91
N VAL A 152 3.89 -15.69 -13.89
CA VAL A 152 4.62 -16.12 -12.69
C VAL A 152 5.72 -15.12 -12.32
N VAL A 153 6.48 -14.62 -13.29
CA VAL A 153 7.57 -13.67 -13.05
C VAL A 153 7.03 -12.33 -12.54
N ILE A 154 5.97 -11.80 -13.16
CA ILE A 154 5.29 -10.59 -12.65
C ILE A 154 4.78 -10.86 -11.24
N LEU A 155 4.06 -11.97 -11.02
CA LEU A 155 3.51 -12.32 -9.71
C LEU A 155 4.58 -12.30 -8.62
N LEU A 156 5.66 -13.07 -8.77
CA LEU A 156 6.70 -13.19 -7.75
C LEU A 156 7.45 -11.87 -7.54
N SER A 157 7.75 -11.14 -8.62
CA SER A 157 8.46 -9.86 -8.52
C SER A 157 7.60 -8.80 -7.84
N THR A 158 6.31 -8.72 -8.17
CA THR A 158 5.39 -7.79 -7.51
C THR A 158 5.29 -8.10 -6.02
N MET A 159 5.12 -9.38 -5.67
CA MET A 159 5.08 -9.78 -4.27
C MET A 159 6.32 -9.29 -3.52
N GLY A 160 7.51 -9.53 -4.07
CA GLY A 160 8.77 -9.07 -3.50
C GLY A 160 8.85 -7.56 -3.28
N VAL A 161 8.44 -6.77 -4.28
CA VAL A 161 8.44 -5.31 -4.21
C VAL A 161 7.54 -4.81 -3.08
N TYR A 162 6.35 -5.38 -2.92
CA TYR A 162 5.43 -4.94 -1.87
C TYR A 162 5.87 -5.36 -0.48
N PHE A 163 6.54 -6.50 -0.32
CA PHE A 163 7.20 -6.82 0.94
C PHE A 163 8.23 -5.74 1.30
N VAL A 164 9.09 -5.36 0.35
CA VAL A 164 10.12 -4.32 0.58
C VAL A 164 9.49 -2.96 0.87
N ILE A 165 8.45 -2.56 0.12
CA ILE A 165 7.72 -1.30 0.39
C ILE A 165 7.14 -1.31 1.80
N ASN A 166 6.50 -2.40 2.23
CA ASN A 166 5.94 -2.49 3.58
C ASN A 166 7.03 -2.39 4.65
N MET A 167 8.17 -3.05 4.46
CA MET A 167 9.32 -2.90 5.37
C MET A 167 9.76 -1.44 5.47
N ILE A 168 9.87 -0.73 4.34
CA ILE A 168 10.26 0.68 4.32
C ILE A 168 9.20 1.56 5.01
N LEU A 169 7.91 1.33 4.76
CA LEU A 169 6.82 2.07 5.41
C LEU A 169 6.83 1.88 6.93
N ILE A 170 7.07 0.65 7.40
CA ILE A 170 7.23 0.33 8.83
C ILE A 170 8.47 1.04 9.38
N LEU A 171 9.60 0.99 8.68
CA LEU A 171 10.84 1.66 9.11
C LEU A 171 10.66 3.18 9.23
N ILE A 172 10.02 3.83 8.25
CA ILE A 172 9.68 5.26 8.31
C ILE A 172 8.81 5.54 9.55
N THR A 173 7.84 4.68 9.79
CA THR A 173 6.92 4.81 10.92
C THR A 173 7.66 4.68 12.26
N VAL A 174 8.49 3.64 12.43
CA VAL A 174 9.32 3.42 13.63
C VAL A 174 10.32 4.56 13.84
N GLN A 175 10.99 5.04 12.78
CA GLN A 175 11.88 6.20 12.87
C GLN A 175 11.12 7.44 13.34
N SER A 176 9.88 7.64 12.88
CA SER A 176 9.06 8.77 13.31
C SER A 176 8.68 8.69 14.79
N TRP A 177 8.45 7.48 15.33
CA TRP A 177 8.18 7.29 16.75
C TRP A 177 9.41 7.54 17.62
N ARG A 178 10.58 7.08 17.17
CA ARG A 178 11.84 7.29 17.90
C ARG A 178 12.25 8.76 17.97
N ARG A 179 11.92 9.54 16.93
CA ARG A 179 12.20 10.99 16.88
C ARG A 179 11.15 11.80 17.64
N GLY A 180 9.90 11.35 17.66
CA GLY A 180 8.82 11.96 18.42
C GLY A 180 8.75 11.40 19.83
N GLY A 181 9.75 11.70 20.68
CA GLY A 181 9.73 11.43 22.13
C GLY A 181 8.40 11.85 22.78
N PRO A 182 8.09 11.37 24.01
CA PRO A 182 6.79 11.54 24.64
C PRO A 182 6.30 12.96 24.43
N VAL A 183 5.07 13.09 23.90
CA VAL A 183 4.37 14.36 23.75
C VAL A 183 4.58 15.07 25.07
N ALA A 184 5.39 16.14 25.07
CA ALA A 184 5.39 17.06 26.18
C ALA A 184 3.93 17.45 26.29
N THR A 185 3.28 16.99 27.35
CA THR A 185 2.03 17.54 27.81
C THR A 185 2.26 19.03 27.81
N THR A 186 1.77 19.72 26.78
CA THR A 186 1.46 21.13 26.90
C THR A 186 0.37 21.15 27.95
N ALA A 187 0.85 21.29 29.18
CA ALA A 187 0.09 21.82 30.28
C ALA A 187 -0.69 23.02 29.74
N THR A 188 -1.97 23.05 30.09
CA THR A 188 -2.70 24.27 30.41
C THR A 188 -1.76 25.45 30.70
N GLU A 189 -1.79 26.48 29.87
CA GLU A 189 -1.52 27.86 30.25
C GLU A 189 -2.04 28.79 29.14
N ASP A 190 -3.23 29.31 29.42
CA ASP A 190 -3.68 30.70 29.26
C ASP A 190 -4.01 31.33 27.89
N SER A 191 -5.26 31.84 27.88
CA SER A 191 -5.92 32.89 27.08
C SER A 191 -6.40 32.59 25.66
#